data_AF-A0A1A9MWP6-F1
#
_entry.id   AF-A0A1A9MWP6-F1
#
_cell.length_a   1.000
_cell.length_b   1.000
_cell.length_c   1.000
_cell.angle_alpha   90.00
_cell.angle_beta   90.00
_cell.angle_gamma   90.00
#
_symmetry.space_group_name_H-M   'P 1'
#
loop_
_entity.id
_entity.type
_entity.pdbx_description
1 polymer ?
#
loop_
_entity_poly.entity_id
_entity_poly.type
_entity_poly.pdbx_seq_one_letter_code
_entity_poly.pdbx_strand_id
1 'polypeptide(L)'
;MKRVYQYKGFQIDVELEPVFTPGTGVKLKAPKGFLVVVQVKTATTGVPLFAPLRLTGDRMNPFPTEAEALMAGFTAGQRMIDDTATV
;
A
#
# COMPACT_ATOMS: atom_id res chain seq x y z
N MET A 1 -8.79 3.39 -2.31
CA MET A 1 -9.23 2.95 -0.95
C MET A 1 -8.07 3.14 0.00
N LYS A 2 -8.28 3.52 1.27
CA LYS A 2 -7.19 3.65 2.25
C LYS A 2 -7.53 2.88 3.53
N ARG A 3 -6.56 2.15 4.08
CA ARG A 3 -6.62 1.53 5.41
C ARG A 3 -5.45 1.98 6.26
N VAL A 4 -5.72 2.16 7.55
CA VAL A 4 -4.74 2.61 8.53
C VAL A 4 -4.63 1.53 9.59
N TYR A 5 -3.41 1.10 9.89
CA TYR A 5 -3.11 0.06 10.86
C TYR A 5 -2.14 0.59 11.90
N GLN A 6 -2.28 0.13 13.15
CA GLN A 6 -1.33 0.41 14.22
C GLN A 6 -0.44 -0.82 14.43
N TYR A 7 0.88 -0.62 14.47
CA TYR A 7 1.84 -1.70 14.68
C TYR A 7 3.05 -1.18 15.48
N LYS A 8 3.30 -1.76 16.66
CA LYS A 8 4.46 -1.44 17.53
C LYS A 8 4.67 0.05 17.83
N GLY A 9 3.60 0.83 17.98
CA GLY A 9 3.70 2.28 18.23
C GLY A 9 3.91 3.12 16.97
N PHE A 10 3.83 2.50 15.80
CA PHE A 10 3.81 3.14 14.50
C PHE A 10 2.44 2.97 13.83
N GLN A 11 2.17 3.87 12.90
CA GLN A 11 1.01 3.82 12.02
C GLN A 11 1.46 3.44 10.61
N ILE A 12 0.80 2.44 10.04
CA ILE A 12 0.97 2.01 8.65
C ILE A 12 -0.27 2.44 7.87
N ASP A 13 -0.11 3.42 6.99
CA ASP A 13 -1.12 3.82 6.02
C ASP A 13 -0.93 3.00 4.74
N VAL A 14 -1.94 2.22 4.36
CA VAL A 14 -1.97 1.46 3.12
C VAL A 14 -3.04 2.06 2.20
N GLU A 15 -2.60 2.67 1.11
CA GLU A 15 -3.45 3.28 0.11
C GLU A 15 -3.42 2.49 -1.20
N LEU A 16 -4.60 2.26 -1.77
CA LEU A 16 -4.79 1.54 -3.02
C LEU A 16 -5.13 2.50 -4.15
N GLU A 17 -4.31 2.46 -5.19
CA GLU A 17 -4.52 3.16 -6.45
C GLU A 17 -5.04 2.17 -7.52
N PRO A 18 -6.30 2.30 -7.99
CA PRO A 18 -6.83 1.43 -9.03
C PRO A 18 -6.17 1.72 -10.38
N VAL A 19 -5.74 0.68 -11.08
CA VAL A 19 -5.15 0.78 -12.41
C VAL A 19 -6.21 0.44 -13.45
N PHE A 20 -6.50 1.40 -14.33
CA PHE A 20 -7.43 1.19 -15.45
C PHE A 20 -6.65 0.99 -16.75
N THR A 21 -7.11 0.07 -17.60
CA THR A 21 -6.65 0.02 -18.99
C THR A 21 -7.30 1.13 -19.79
N PRO A 22 -6.57 1.86 -20.64
CA PRO A 22 -7.16 2.83 -21.56
C PRO A 22 -8.17 2.10 -22.46
N GLY A 23 -9.45 2.44 -22.33
CA GLY A 23 -10.52 1.89 -23.15
C GLY A 23 -11.11 2.96 -24.04
N THR A 24 -11.28 2.67 -25.32
CA THR A 24 -12.07 3.46 -26.27
C THR A 24 -13.56 3.32 -25.95
N GLY A 25 -14.06 4.02 -24.93
CA GLY A 25 -15.50 4.04 -24.63
C GLY A 25 -15.83 4.44 -23.19
N VAL A 26 -16.84 5.30 -23.06
CA VAL A 26 -17.34 5.99 -21.85
C VAL A 26 -18.02 5.05 -20.84
N LYS A 27 -17.48 3.85 -20.60
CA LYS A 27 -17.92 2.98 -19.50
C LYS A 27 -16.75 2.76 -18.55
N LEU A 28 -16.91 3.20 -17.30
CA LEU A 28 -16.01 2.87 -16.19
C LEU A 28 -15.89 1.35 -16.10
N LYS A 29 -14.85 0.78 -16.71
CA LYS A 29 -14.53 -0.64 -16.58
C LYS A 29 -14.01 -0.89 -15.17
N ALA A 30 -14.23 -2.10 -14.67
CA ALA A 30 -13.57 -2.55 -13.45
C ALA A 30 -12.04 -2.33 -13.56
N PRO A 31 -11.35 -1.92 -12.48
CA PRO A 31 -9.90 -1.80 -12.50
C PRO A 31 -9.25 -3.10 -12.96
N LYS A 32 -8.16 -3.01 -13.74
CA LYS A 32 -7.31 -4.16 -14.09
C LYS A 32 -6.62 -4.73 -12.84
N GLY A 33 -6.49 -3.92 -11.80
CA GLY A 33 -5.95 -4.28 -10.50
C GLY A 33 -5.60 -3.03 -9.70
N PHE A 34 -4.73 -3.19 -8.71
CA PHE A 34 -4.41 -2.15 -7.74
C PHE A 34 -2.90 -2.02 -7.56
N LEU A 35 -2.41 -0.79 -7.49
CA LEU A 35 -1.11 -0.47 -6.92
C LEU A 35 -1.29 -0.12 -5.45
N VAL A 36 -0.24 -0.35 -4.67
CA VAL A 36 -0.26 -0.08 -3.23
C VAL A 36 0.78 0.99 -2.94
N VAL A 37 0.38 1.99 -2.16
CA VAL A 37 1.28 2.97 -1.56
C VAL A 37 1.25 2.78 -0.05
N VAL A 38 2.39 2.45 0.53
CA VAL A 38 2.57 2.27 1.97
C VAL A 38 3.30 3.47 2.54
N GLN A 39 2.75 4.08 3.58
CA GLN A 39 3.44 5.11 4.36
C GLN A 39 3.50 4.68 5.82
N VAL A 40 4.69 4.72 6.41
CA VAL A 40 4.88 4.44 7.83
C VAL A 40 5.19 5.74 8.56
N LYS A 41 4.48 5.96 9.65
CA LYS A 41 4.56 7.17 10.48
C LYS A 41 4.65 6.78 11.95
N THR A 42 5.25 7.62 12.78
CA THR A 42 5.15 7.46 14.25
C THR A 42 3.69 7.62 14.68
N ALA A 43 3.15 6.76 15.54
CA ALA A 43 1.75 6.89 15.98
C ALA A 43 1.53 8.12 16.88
N THR A 44 2.59 8.61 17.54
CA THR A 44 2.52 9.72 18.50
C THR A 44 2.54 11.09 17.82
N THR A 45 3.49 11.33 16.91
CA THR A 45 3.67 12.65 16.27
C THR A 45 3.21 12.69 14.82
N GLY A 46 2.86 11.53 14.23
CA GLY A 46 2.46 11.43 12.82
C GLY A 46 3.60 11.68 11.82
N VAL A 47 4.85 11.79 12.28
CA VAL A 47 6.02 12.05 11.43
C VAL A 47 6.32 10.82 10.57
N PRO A 48 6.43 10.96 9.24
CA PRO A 48 6.83 9.87 8.35
C PRO A 48 8.27 9.40 8.68
N LEU A 49 8.46 8.09 8.80
CA LEU A 49 9.79 7.51 9.01
C LEU A 49 10.54 7.25 7.70
N PHE A 50 9.81 6.95 6.63
CA PHE A 50 10.39 6.60 5.33
C PHE A 50 9.67 7.33 4.21
N ALA A 51 10.33 7.38 3.04
CA ALA A 51 9.64 7.71 1.80
C ALA A 51 8.50 6.70 1.53
N PRO A 52 7.38 7.13 0.95
CA PRO A 52 6.28 6.23 0.60
C PRO A 52 6.76 5.08 -0.29
N LEU A 53 6.50 3.85 0.14
CA LEU A 53 6.85 2.65 -0.61
C LEU A 53 5.72 2.31 -1.57
N ARG A 54 6.05 2.18 -2.86
CA ARG A 54 5.11 1.73 -3.89
C ARG A 54 5.33 0.26 -4.20
N LEU A 55 4.27 -0.53 -4.11
CA LEU A 55 4.29 -1.96 -4.39
C LEU A 55 3.41 -2.30 -5.59
N THR A 56 3.90 -3.25 -6.36
CA THR A 56 3.19 -3.95 -7.43
C THR A 56 3.09 -5.41 -7.04
N GLY A 57 2.11 -6.12 -7.59
CA GLY A 57 2.05 -7.57 -7.55
C GLY A 57 3.09 -8.21 -8.47
N ASP A 58 2.89 -9.49 -8.76
CA ASP A 58 3.88 -10.29 -9.48
C ASP A 58 4.30 -9.68 -10.82
N ARG A 59 5.62 -9.71 -11.07
CA ARG A 59 6.23 -9.26 -12.34
C ARG A 59 5.84 -7.83 -12.73
N MET A 60 5.78 -6.92 -11.74
CA MET A 60 5.36 -5.52 -11.90
C MET A 60 3.90 -5.32 -12.33
N ASN A 61 3.07 -6.37 -12.29
CA ASN A 61 1.65 -6.21 -12.55
C ASN A 61 0.93 -5.62 -11.33
N PRO A 62 -0.18 -4.89 -11.52
CA PRO A 62 -1.05 -4.52 -10.40
C PRO A 62 -1.57 -5.77 -9.68
N PHE A 63 -1.81 -5.66 -8.37
CA PHE A 63 -2.47 -6.71 -7.61
C PHE A 63 -3.89 -6.95 -8.16
N PRO A 64 -4.32 -8.20 -8.34
CA PRO A 64 -5.61 -8.50 -8.97
C PRO A 64 -6.80 -8.15 -8.08
N THR A 65 -6.63 -8.13 -6.76
CA THR A 65 -7.70 -7.85 -5.79
C THR A 65 -7.28 -6.82 -4.74
N GLU A 66 -8.26 -6.08 -4.20
CA GLU A 66 -8.01 -5.14 -3.09
C GLU A 66 -7.48 -5.86 -1.85
N ALA A 67 -7.98 -7.08 -1.57
CA ALA A 67 -7.58 -7.86 -0.41
C ALA A 67 -6.10 -8.24 -0.46
N GLU A 68 -5.63 -8.73 -1.62
CA GLU A 68 -4.20 -9.04 -1.82
C GLU A 68 -3.33 -7.79 -1.71
N ALA A 69 -3.76 -6.69 -2.32
CA ALA A 69 -3.06 -5.42 -2.29
C ALA A 69 -2.93 -4.87 -0.85
N LEU A 70 -4.01 -4.91 -0.07
CA LEU A 70 -4.02 -4.47 1.33
C LEU A 70 -3.15 -5.36 2.21
N MET A 71 -3.23 -6.68 2.03
CA MET A 71 -2.41 -7.62 2.78
C MET A 71 -0.92 -7.41 2.48
N ALA A 72 -0.55 -7.28 1.20
CA ALA A 72 0.83 -7.03 0.79
C ALA A 72 1.36 -5.70 1.36
N GLY A 73 0.55 -4.64 1.33
CA GLY A 73 0.90 -3.35 1.90
C GLY A 73 1.09 -3.38 3.41
N PHE A 74 0.22 -4.09 4.12
CA PHE A 74 0.34 -4.24 5.58
C PHE A 74 1.60 -5.03 5.95
N THR A 75 1.84 -6.18 5.31
CA THR A 75 3.04 -7.00 5.56
C THR A 75 4.33 -6.24 5.24
N ALA A 76 4.36 -5.48 4.14
CA ALA A 76 5.52 -4.65 3.82
C ALA A 76 5.76 -3.56 4.87
N GLY A 77 4.71 -2.88 5.33
CA GLY A 77 4.82 -1.87 6.38
C GLY A 77 5.33 -2.45 7.71
N GLN A 78 4.86 -3.63 8.10
CA GLN A 78 5.38 -4.32 9.29
C GLN A 78 6.87 -4.63 9.15
N ARG A 79 7.29 -5.14 7.99
CA ARG A 79 8.70 -5.45 7.72
C ARG A 79 9.59 -4.21 7.76
N MET A 80 9.16 -3.09 7.19
CA MET A 80 9.91 -1.82 7.26
C MET A 80 10.14 -1.38 8.71
N ILE A 81 9.13 -1.53 9.57
CA ILE A 81 9.22 -1.21 11.00
C ILE A 81 10.17 -2.18 11.70
N ASP A 82 10.02 -3.47 11.43
CA ASP A 82 10.82 -4.52 12.07
C ASP A 82 12.31 -4.39 11.70
N ASP A 83 12.64 -4.15 10.43
CA ASP A 83 14.02 -3.97 9.96
C ASP A 83 14.69 -2.73 10.61
N THR A 84 13.90 -1.71 10.94
CA THR A 84 14.41 -0.46 11.56
C THR A 84 14.57 -0.58 13.07
N ALA A 85 13.75 -1.40 13.73
CA ALA A 85 13.85 -1.64 15.18
C ALA A 85 15.04 -2.53 15.58
N THR A 86 15.73 -3.13 14.60
CA THR A 86 16.94 -3.95 14.80
C THR A 86 18.26 -3.18 14.74
N VAL A 87 18.24 -1.85 14.60
CA VAL A 87 19.44 -1.00 14.47
C VAL A 87 19.73 -0.23 15.76
#